data_AF-A0A7L5AF75-F1
#
_entry.id   AF-A0A7L5AF75-F1
#
_cell.length_a   1.000
_cell.length_b   1.000
_cell.length_c   1.000
_cell.angle_alpha   90.00
_cell.angle_beta   90.00
_cell.angle_gamma   90.00
#
_symmetry.space_group_name_H-M   'P 1'
#
loop_
_entity.id
_entity.type
_entity.pdbx_description
1 polymer ?
#
loop_
_entity_poly.entity_id
_entity_poly.type
_entity_poly.pdbx_seq_one_letter_code
_entity_poly.pdbx_strand_id
1 'polypeptide(L)'
;MQPFRFASPTDQVVCTFCAKHLGSDKSERRDRDHLELWLDLHAELQDAHARAVSEARATSARTEATISELRTEVAQLTEAIADDFENAPAGIRDALGSEVLTRSERRTELLYRRLDRLMAAIWRIDALHHDADNPGLCSCGTAVASCPEGRAIDGERQELRAWEAKNLQLLRDGARHALPSEHPANPST
;
A
#
# COMPACT_ATOMS: atom_id res chain seq x y z
N MET A 1 42.32 16.27 -14.06
CA MET A 1 43.24 15.32 -14.73
C MET A 1 44.55 16.03 -14.98
N GLN A 2 45.67 15.54 -14.44
CA GLN A 2 47.00 16.05 -14.83
C GLN A 2 47.42 15.36 -16.14
N PRO A 3 47.81 16.11 -17.20
CA PRO A 3 48.25 15.51 -18.45
C PRO A 3 49.71 15.05 -18.32
N PHE A 4 49.93 13.72 -18.25
CA PHE A 4 51.27 13.15 -18.26
C PHE A 4 51.71 12.90 -19.71
N ARG A 5 52.84 13.47 -20.13
CA ARG A 5 53.53 13.12 -21.38
C ARG A 5 54.77 12.30 -21.04
N PHE A 6 54.86 11.11 -21.59
CA PHE A 6 55.98 10.18 -21.40
C PHE A 6 56.96 10.33 -22.55
N ALA A 7 58.24 10.52 -22.25
CA ALA A 7 59.34 10.63 -23.20
C ALA A 7 60.12 9.31 -23.36
N SER A 8 59.99 8.38 -22.41
CA SER A 8 60.67 7.07 -22.41
C SER A 8 59.79 5.94 -21.82
N PRO A 9 59.97 4.67 -22.23
CA PRO A 9 59.36 3.49 -21.59
C PRO A 9 59.74 3.28 -20.12
N THR A 10 60.78 3.95 -19.63
CA THR A 10 61.28 3.88 -18.25
C THR A 10 60.91 5.10 -17.40
N ASP A 11 60.09 6.03 -17.93
CA ASP A 11 59.70 7.22 -17.17
C ASP A 11 58.85 6.86 -15.96
N GLN A 12 59.40 7.11 -14.77
CA GLN A 12 58.66 6.98 -13.51
C GLN A 12 57.72 8.17 -13.36
N VAL A 13 56.43 7.97 -13.64
CA VAL A 13 55.41 8.98 -13.34
C VAL A 13 55.04 8.90 -11.87
N VAL A 14 55.47 9.94 -11.16
CA VAL A 14 55.18 10.16 -9.76
C VAL A 14 54.47 11.51 -9.61
N CYS A 15 53.58 11.64 -8.63
CA CYS A 15 52.94 12.93 -8.36
C CYS A 15 53.99 13.98 -7.95
N THR A 16 53.64 15.27 -8.04
CA THR A 16 54.54 16.38 -7.73
C THR A 16 55.12 16.35 -6.30
N PHE A 17 54.46 15.65 -5.37
CA PHE A 17 54.96 15.39 -4.02
C PHE A 17 56.09 14.35 -4.04
N CYS A 18 55.83 13.16 -4.59
CA CYS A 18 56.80 12.06 -4.69
C CYS A 18 57.98 12.38 -5.64
N ALA A 19 57.81 13.26 -6.63
CA ALA A 19 58.87 13.72 -7.52
C ALA A 19 60.05 14.35 -6.75
N LYS A 20 59.80 14.96 -5.58
CA LYS A 20 60.82 15.58 -4.72
C LYS A 20 61.77 14.56 -4.07
N HIS A 21 61.40 13.29 -4.10
CA HIS A 21 62.10 12.17 -3.46
C HIS A 21 62.87 11.28 -4.44
N LEU A 22 62.86 11.59 -5.75
CA LEU A 22 63.60 10.81 -6.75
C LEU A 22 65.12 11.07 -6.70
N GLY A 23 65.90 9.98 -6.64
CA GLY A 23 67.37 9.96 -6.57
C GLY A 23 67.88 9.03 -5.45
N SER A 24 69.07 8.45 -5.60
CA SER A 24 69.62 7.44 -4.67
C SER A 24 69.85 7.96 -3.24
N ASP A 25 70.01 9.27 -3.07
CA ASP A 25 70.49 9.88 -1.82
C ASP A 25 69.37 10.62 -1.05
N LYS A 26 68.10 10.28 -1.30
CA LYS A 26 66.93 11.03 -0.77
C LYS A 26 65.94 10.17 0.04
N SER A 27 66.31 8.94 0.38
CA SER A 27 65.47 7.99 1.14
C SER A 27 65.08 8.52 2.52
N GLU A 28 66.04 9.05 3.29
CA GLU A 28 65.78 9.55 4.65
C GLU A 28 64.81 10.73 4.68
N ARG A 29 64.89 11.62 3.67
CA ARG A 29 63.96 12.76 3.54
C ARG A 29 62.57 12.30 3.16
N ARG A 30 62.46 11.36 2.21
CA ARG A 30 61.17 10.75 1.83
C ARG A 30 60.47 10.13 3.03
N ASP A 31 61.21 9.34 3.80
CA ASP A 31 60.65 8.59 4.91
C ASP A 31 60.21 9.55 6.03
N ARG A 32 60.95 10.64 6.29
CA ARG A 32 60.54 11.72 7.20
C ARG A 32 59.26 12.42 6.75
N ASP A 33 59.22 12.89 5.50
CA ASP A 33 58.06 13.61 4.95
C ASP A 33 56.81 12.72 4.94
N HIS A 34 56.97 11.42 4.69
CA HIS A 34 55.88 10.45 4.74
C HIS A 34 55.42 10.18 6.17
N LEU A 35 56.35 10.06 7.13
CA LEU A 35 55.99 9.88 8.54
C LEU A 35 55.19 11.08 9.05
N GLU A 36 55.60 12.30 8.74
CA GLU A 36 54.85 13.52 9.08
C GLU A 36 53.44 13.49 8.47
N LEU A 37 53.33 13.21 7.17
CA LEU A 37 52.03 13.07 6.50
C LEU A 37 51.14 12.00 7.14
N TRP A 38 51.71 10.85 7.49
CA TRP A 38 50.96 9.76 8.12
C TRP A 38 50.50 10.12 9.53
N LEU A 39 51.32 10.83 10.30
CA LEU A 39 50.95 11.31 11.63
C LEU A 39 49.81 12.31 11.56
N ASP A 40 49.86 13.26 10.62
CA ASP A 40 48.79 14.24 10.41
C ASP A 40 47.48 13.55 9.99
N LEU A 41 47.55 12.68 8.99
CA LEU A 41 46.38 11.90 8.54
C LEU A 41 45.81 11.03 9.67
N HIS A 42 46.68 10.43 10.48
CA HIS A 42 46.24 9.60 11.59
C HIS A 42 45.52 10.44 12.66
N ALA A 43 46.04 11.62 13.00
CA ALA A 43 45.40 12.54 13.93
C ALA A 43 44.03 12.99 13.40
N GLU A 44 43.93 13.38 12.13
CA GLU A 44 42.65 13.75 11.49
C GLU A 44 41.63 12.60 11.53
N LEU A 45 42.07 11.37 11.26
CA LEU A 45 41.23 10.18 11.32
C LEU A 45 40.77 9.87 12.76
N GLN A 46 41.64 10.02 13.76
CA GLN A 46 41.26 9.84 15.16
C GLN A 46 40.21 10.87 15.59
N ASP A 47 40.39 12.13 15.22
CA ASP A 47 39.43 13.20 15.53
C ASP A 47 38.08 13.01 14.82
N ALA A 48 38.11 12.58 13.56
CA ALA A 48 36.89 12.24 12.82
C ALA A 48 36.17 11.03 13.45
N HIS A 49 36.92 10.00 13.84
CA HIS A 49 36.38 8.82 14.50
C HIS A 49 35.77 9.16 15.86
N ALA A 50 36.45 9.96 16.68
CA ALA A 50 35.95 10.40 17.99
C ALA A 50 34.64 11.16 17.85
N ARG A 51 34.53 12.06 16.87
CA ARG A 51 33.29 12.78 16.54
C ARG A 51 32.17 11.82 16.12
N ALA A 52 32.45 10.90 15.19
CA ALA A 52 31.47 9.93 14.72
C ALA A 52 30.95 9.03 15.85
N VAL A 53 31.83 8.57 16.73
CA VAL A 53 31.45 7.76 17.90
C VAL A 53 30.58 8.56 18.87
N SER A 54 30.93 9.83 19.12
CA SER A 54 30.12 10.70 19.98
C SER A 54 28.71 10.92 19.41
N GLU A 55 28.61 11.21 18.11
CA GLU A 55 27.33 11.41 17.43
C GLU A 55 26.48 10.14 17.40
N ALA A 56 27.09 8.99 17.13
CA ALA A 56 26.42 7.70 17.15
C ALA A 56 25.87 7.38 18.55
N ARG A 57 26.63 7.65 19.61
CA ARG A 57 26.18 7.48 21.00
C ARG A 57 25.01 8.40 21.34
N ALA A 58 25.09 9.67 20.97
CA ALA A 58 24.01 10.63 21.21
C ALA A 58 22.73 10.25 20.45
N THR A 59 22.86 9.76 19.22
CA THR A 59 21.71 9.30 18.43
C THR A 59 21.11 8.03 19.01
N SER A 60 21.94 7.06 19.39
CA SER A 60 21.47 5.85 20.08
C SER A 60 20.71 6.16 21.36
N ALA A 61 21.22 7.07 22.19
CA ALA A 61 20.55 7.51 23.42
C ALA A 61 19.19 8.18 23.16
N ARG A 62 19.09 9.03 22.13
CA ARG A 62 17.82 9.66 21.74
C ARG A 62 16.81 8.64 21.24
N THR A 63 17.25 7.68 20.42
CA THR A 63 16.39 6.61 19.91
C THR A 63 15.89 5.73 21.05
N GLU A 64 16.76 5.35 21.99
CA GLU A 64 16.36 4.52 23.14
C GLU A 64 15.37 5.26 24.06
N ALA A 65 15.57 6.57 24.30
CA ALA A 65 14.60 7.39 25.02
C ALA A 65 13.24 7.41 24.32
N THR A 66 13.23 7.62 23.00
CA THR A 66 11.99 7.60 22.20
C THR A 66 11.29 6.24 22.25
N ILE A 67 12.06 5.14 22.14
CA ILE A 67 11.52 3.78 22.25
C ILE A 67 10.92 3.55 23.64
N SER A 68 11.59 4.01 24.69
CA SER A 68 11.08 3.88 26.06
C SER A 68 9.78 4.65 26.24
N GLU A 69 9.70 5.89 25.76
CA GLU A 69 8.48 6.72 25.81
C GLU A 69 7.33 6.04 25.07
N LEU A 70 7.55 5.58 23.83
CA LEU A 70 6.54 4.87 23.05
C LEU A 70 6.09 3.56 23.71
N ARG A 71 7.02 2.81 24.34
CA ARG A 71 6.65 1.59 25.08
C ARG A 71 5.78 1.92 26.29
N THR A 72 6.08 3.00 27.01
CA THR A 72 5.25 3.46 28.12
C THR A 72 3.88 3.89 27.64
N GLU A 73 3.79 4.65 26.54
CA GLU A 73 2.52 5.04 25.94
C GLU A 73 1.70 3.82 25.52
N VAL A 74 2.30 2.86 24.82
CA VAL A 74 1.63 1.61 24.43
C VAL A 74 1.15 0.82 25.64
N ALA A 75 1.95 0.73 26.72
CA ALA A 75 1.53 0.07 27.95
C ALA A 75 0.32 0.76 28.58
N GLN A 76 0.35 2.09 28.70
CA GLN A 76 -0.76 2.90 29.23
C GLN A 76 -2.03 2.74 28.39
N LEU A 77 -1.89 2.74 27.06
CA LEU A 77 -3.02 2.54 26.15
C LEU A 77 -3.59 1.12 26.25
N THR A 78 -2.71 0.12 26.40
CA THR A 78 -3.12 -1.28 26.54
C THR A 78 -3.88 -1.49 27.85
N GLU A 79 -3.40 -0.91 28.94
CA GLU A 79 -4.05 -0.94 30.26
C GLU A 79 -5.40 -0.21 30.23
N ALA A 80 -5.46 1.00 29.64
CA ALA A 80 -6.71 1.74 29.49
C ALA A 80 -7.78 1.02 28.67
N ILE A 81 -7.37 0.27 27.64
CA ILE A 81 -8.29 -0.55 26.83
C ILE A 81 -8.71 -1.82 27.57
N ALA A 82 -7.82 -2.42 28.38
CA ALA A 82 -8.09 -3.65 29.12
C ALA A 82 -9.03 -3.45 30.31
N ASP A 83 -8.92 -2.32 31.02
CA ASP A 83 -9.68 -2.10 32.27
C ASP A 83 -11.07 -1.51 32.07
N ASP A 84 -11.29 -0.63 31.08
CA ASP A 84 -12.64 -0.21 30.66
C ASP A 84 -12.55 0.67 29.41
N PHE A 85 -12.96 0.15 28.24
CA PHE A 85 -12.98 0.93 26.99
C PHE A 85 -13.76 2.25 27.14
N GLU A 86 -14.76 2.30 28.03
CA GLU A 86 -15.55 3.51 28.31
C GLU A 86 -14.77 4.63 29.02
N ASN A 87 -13.67 4.30 29.71
CA ASN A 87 -12.81 5.26 30.39
C ASN A 87 -11.60 5.68 29.55
N ALA A 88 -11.44 5.13 28.34
CA ALA A 88 -10.37 5.55 27.43
C ALA A 88 -10.52 7.03 27.03
N PRO A 89 -9.39 7.75 26.80
CA PRO A 89 -9.42 9.14 26.36
C PRO A 89 -10.36 9.34 25.16
N ALA A 90 -11.18 10.38 25.19
CA ALA A 90 -12.26 10.61 24.21
C ALA A 90 -11.77 10.53 22.75
N GLY A 91 -10.61 11.12 22.44
CA GLY A 91 -10.04 11.08 21.09
C GLY A 91 -9.73 9.66 20.58
N ILE A 92 -9.45 8.72 21.47
CA ILE A 92 -9.15 7.31 21.11
C ILE A 92 -10.45 6.53 20.88
N ARG A 93 -11.47 6.76 21.73
CA ARG A 93 -12.80 6.17 21.53
C ARG A 93 -13.42 6.62 20.22
N ASP A 94 -13.32 7.91 19.92
CA ASP A 94 -13.85 8.48 18.68
C ASP A 94 -13.12 7.93 17.44
N ALA A 95 -11.78 7.82 17.50
CA ALA A 95 -10.99 7.26 16.41
C ALA A 95 -11.32 5.78 16.16
N LEU A 96 -11.35 4.95 17.21
CA LEU A 96 -11.67 3.52 17.09
C LEU A 96 -13.13 3.29 16.68
N GLY A 97 -14.06 4.06 17.23
CA GLY A 97 -15.46 4.04 16.84
C GLY A 97 -15.63 4.38 15.35
N SER A 98 -14.95 5.42 14.88
CA SER A 98 -14.97 5.82 13.46
C SER A 98 -14.38 4.74 12.54
N GLU A 99 -13.30 4.06 12.96
CA GLU A 99 -12.67 3.02 12.16
C GLU A 99 -13.53 1.75 12.06
N VAL A 100 -14.12 1.32 13.18
CA VAL A 100 -15.05 0.18 13.21
C VAL A 100 -16.26 0.45 12.34
N LEU A 101 -16.84 1.67 12.43
CA LEU A 101 -17.93 2.09 11.57
C LEU A 101 -17.51 2.07 10.09
N THR A 102 -16.41 2.73 9.73
CA THR A 102 -15.88 2.78 8.36
C THR A 102 -15.64 1.38 7.79
N ARG A 103 -15.07 0.47 8.58
CA ARG A 103 -14.81 -0.91 8.16
C ARG A 103 -16.09 -1.71 7.95
N SER A 104 -17.08 -1.51 8.84
CA SER A 104 -18.38 -2.17 8.73
C SER A 104 -19.17 -1.66 7.52
N GLU A 105 -19.16 -0.35 7.27
CA GLU A 105 -19.75 0.28 6.09
C GLU A 105 -19.11 -0.24 4.80
N ARG A 106 -17.77 -0.29 4.73
CA ARG A 106 -17.06 -0.83 3.57
C ARG A 106 -17.38 -2.30 3.31
N ARG A 107 -17.49 -3.13 4.36
CA ARG A 107 -17.87 -4.54 4.22
C ARG A 107 -19.30 -4.67 3.69
N THR A 108 -20.21 -3.88 4.23
CA THR A 108 -21.62 -3.81 3.80
C THR A 108 -21.73 -3.38 2.34
N GLU A 109 -20.99 -2.35 1.93
CA GLU A 109 -20.96 -1.89 0.53
C GLU A 109 -20.47 -2.97 -0.43
N LEU A 110 -19.40 -3.71 -0.07
CA LEU A 110 -18.90 -4.82 -0.89
C LEU A 110 -19.91 -5.96 -1.01
N LEU A 111 -20.64 -6.27 0.07
CA LEU A 111 -21.71 -7.26 0.04
C LEU A 111 -22.86 -6.81 -0.88
N TYR A 112 -23.30 -5.55 -0.78
CA TYR A 112 -24.32 -5.01 -1.68
C TYR A 112 -23.88 -5.06 -3.15
N ARG A 113 -22.65 -4.64 -3.47
CA ARG A 113 -22.11 -4.75 -4.84
C ARG A 113 -22.03 -6.20 -5.35
N ARG A 114 -21.93 -7.20 -4.45
CA ARG A 114 -21.95 -8.62 -4.82
C ARG A 114 -23.38 -9.11 -5.05
N LEU A 115 -24.31 -8.74 -4.17
CA LEU A 115 -25.73 -9.01 -4.33
C LEU A 115 -26.26 -8.42 -5.64
N ASP A 116 -25.92 -7.17 -5.96
CA ASP A 116 -26.30 -6.52 -7.22
C ASP A 116 -25.84 -7.30 -8.45
N ARG A 117 -24.61 -7.84 -8.41
CA ARG A 117 -24.09 -8.68 -9.50
C ARG A 117 -24.85 -10.00 -9.64
N LEU A 118 -25.24 -10.61 -8.52
CA LEU A 118 -26.03 -11.85 -8.50
C LEU A 118 -27.44 -11.58 -9.03
N MET A 119 -28.12 -10.54 -8.55
CA MET A 119 -29.46 -10.17 -8.99
C MET A 119 -29.47 -9.82 -10.49
N ALA A 120 -28.47 -9.09 -10.98
CA ALA A 120 -28.30 -8.84 -12.40
C ALA A 120 -28.08 -10.13 -13.22
N ALA A 121 -27.44 -11.16 -12.66
CA ALA A 121 -27.28 -12.46 -13.33
C ALA A 121 -28.59 -13.26 -13.35
N ILE A 122 -29.32 -13.28 -12.23
CA ILE A 122 -30.63 -13.93 -12.13
C ILE A 122 -31.62 -13.24 -13.09
N TRP A 123 -31.60 -11.91 -13.16
CA TRP A 123 -32.41 -11.13 -14.11
C TRP A 123 -32.17 -11.58 -15.56
N ARG A 124 -30.89 -11.74 -15.97
CA ARG A 124 -30.55 -12.20 -17.33
C ARG A 124 -31.09 -13.60 -17.61
N ILE A 125 -30.95 -14.50 -16.64
CA ILE A 125 -31.46 -15.87 -16.78
C ILE A 125 -32.98 -15.81 -16.95
N ASP A 126 -33.69 -15.07 -16.12
CA ASP A 126 -35.15 -14.95 -16.21
C ASP A 126 -35.59 -14.33 -17.54
N ALA A 127 -34.93 -13.24 -17.96
CA ALA A 127 -35.23 -12.54 -19.20
C ALA A 127 -34.99 -13.39 -20.46
N LEU A 128 -33.92 -14.20 -20.49
CA LEU A 128 -33.63 -15.12 -21.61
C LEU A 128 -34.49 -16.39 -21.59
N HIS A 129 -34.97 -16.77 -20.41
CA HIS A 129 -35.73 -17.99 -20.22
C HIS A 129 -37.23 -17.81 -20.48
N HIS A 130 -37.75 -16.59 -20.30
CA HIS A 130 -39.14 -16.27 -20.59
C HIS A 130 -39.39 -16.18 -22.11
N ASP A 131 -40.39 -16.91 -22.62
CA ASP A 131 -40.87 -16.75 -23.99
C ASP A 131 -41.88 -15.60 -24.05
N ALA A 132 -41.48 -14.48 -24.67
CA ALA A 132 -42.33 -13.31 -24.81
C ALA A 132 -43.55 -13.55 -25.70
N ASP A 133 -43.47 -14.51 -26.63
CA ASP A 133 -44.54 -14.82 -27.59
C ASP A 133 -45.54 -15.83 -27.00
N ASN A 134 -45.12 -16.65 -26.02
CA ASN A 134 -45.96 -17.67 -25.39
C ASN A 134 -45.84 -17.63 -23.85
N PRO A 135 -46.69 -16.86 -23.14
CA PRO A 135 -46.59 -16.66 -21.68
C PRO A 135 -46.72 -17.94 -20.83
N GLY A 136 -47.22 -19.03 -21.41
CA GLY A 136 -47.37 -20.33 -20.74
C GLY A 136 -46.17 -21.28 -20.90
N LEU A 137 -45.20 -20.92 -21.76
CA LEU A 137 -44.01 -21.73 -22.07
C LEU A 137 -42.74 -20.95 -21.75
N CYS A 138 -41.68 -21.66 -21.42
CA CYS A 138 -40.33 -21.11 -21.39
C CYS A 138 -39.70 -21.23 -22.77
N SER A 139 -38.61 -20.49 -23.01
CA SER A 139 -37.84 -20.57 -24.25
C SER A 139 -37.24 -21.96 -24.52
N CYS A 140 -37.16 -22.82 -23.50
CA CYS A 140 -36.80 -24.24 -23.64
C CYS A 140 -37.96 -25.15 -24.11
N GLY A 141 -39.15 -24.59 -24.40
CA GLY A 141 -40.33 -25.32 -24.86
C GLY A 141 -41.13 -26.05 -23.78
N THR A 142 -40.74 -25.92 -22.51
CA THR A 142 -41.43 -26.54 -21.37
C THR A 142 -42.44 -25.57 -20.77
N ALA A 143 -43.56 -26.06 -20.22
CA ALA A 143 -44.49 -25.21 -19.49
C ALA A 143 -43.81 -24.58 -18.26
N VAL A 144 -44.11 -23.31 -18.00
CA VAL A 144 -43.46 -22.53 -16.91
C VAL A 144 -43.56 -23.27 -15.57
N ALA A 145 -44.71 -23.89 -15.28
CA ALA A 145 -44.95 -24.61 -14.03
C ALA A 145 -44.13 -25.90 -13.85
N SER A 146 -43.63 -26.50 -14.94
CA SER A 146 -42.87 -27.76 -14.91
C SER A 146 -41.39 -27.60 -15.24
N CYS A 147 -40.96 -26.42 -15.66
CA CYS A 147 -39.58 -26.14 -16.04
C CYS A 147 -38.62 -26.20 -14.82
N PRO A 148 -37.58 -27.05 -14.84
CA PRO A 148 -36.58 -27.12 -13.77
C PRO A 148 -35.81 -25.81 -13.56
N GLU A 149 -35.46 -25.12 -14.65
CA GLU A 149 -34.72 -23.85 -14.63
C GLU A 149 -35.58 -22.73 -14.04
N GLY A 150 -36.87 -22.65 -14.43
CA GLY A 150 -37.84 -21.73 -13.84
C GLY A 150 -38.00 -21.96 -12.33
N ARG A 151 -38.18 -23.21 -11.91
CA ARG A 151 -38.30 -23.57 -10.48
C ARG A 151 -37.04 -23.23 -9.67
N ALA A 152 -35.85 -23.29 -10.28
CA ALA A 152 -34.61 -22.96 -9.58
C ALA A 152 -34.50 -21.47 -9.20
N ILE A 153 -35.19 -20.59 -9.95
CA ILE A 153 -35.19 -19.14 -9.69
C ILE A 153 -36.48 -18.64 -9.05
N ASP A 154 -37.54 -19.46 -9.00
CA ASP A 154 -38.86 -19.08 -8.47
C ASP A 154 -38.79 -18.49 -7.05
N GLY A 155 -37.96 -19.04 -6.17
CA GLY A 155 -37.78 -18.54 -4.80
C GLY A 155 -37.20 -17.12 -4.73
N GLU A 156 -36.44 -16.71 -5.76
CA GLU A 156 -35.77 -15.41 -5.81
C GLU A 156 -36.58 -14.36 -6.60
N ARG A 157 -37.70 -14.74 -7.24
CA ARG A 157 -38.47 -13.84 -8.12
C ARG A 157 -39.01 -12.61 -7.40
N GLN A 158 -39.42 -12.74 -6.14
CA GLN A 158 -39.94 -11.60 -5.38
C GLN A 158 -38.81 -10.59 -5.08
N GLU A 159 -37.67 -11.09 -4.59
CA GLU A 159 -36.49 -10.27 -4.32
C GLU A 159 -35.93 -9.63 -5.61
N LEU A 160 -35.97 -10.37 -6.72
CA LEU A 160 -35.60 -9.87 -8.05
C LEU A 160 -36.45 -8.69 -8.48
N ARG A 161 -37.79 -8.80 -8.36
CA ARG A 161 -38.70 -7.70 -8.71
C ARG A 161 -38.51 -6.49 -7.79
N ALA A 162 -38.28 -6.71 -6.50
CA ALA A 162 -38.02 -5.63 -5.55
C ALA A 162 -36.68 -4.92 -5.86
N TRP A 163 -35.64 -5.69 -6.15
CA TRP A 163 -34.34 -5.19 -6.59
C TRP A 163 -34.44 -4.40 -7.90
N GLU A 164 -35.16 -4.91 -8.90
CA GLU A 164 -35.38 -4.26 -10.19
C GLU A 164 -36.14 -2.94 -10.01
N ALA A 165 -37.25 -2.94 -9.26
CA ALA A 165 -38.02 -1.74 -8.97
C ALA A 165 -37.19 -0.65 -8.28
N LYS A 166 -36.37 -1.04 -7.29
CA LYS A 166 -35.43 -0.13 -6.61
C LYS A 166 -34.43 0.47 -7.60
N ASN A 167 -33.83 -0.35 -8.46
CA ASN A 167 -32.83 0.13 -9.40
C ASN A 167 -33.42 0.97 -10.55
N LEU A 168 -34.66 0.69 -10.95
CA LEU A 168 -35.42 1.55 -11.85
C LEU A 168 -35.75 2.91 -11.22
N GLN A 169 -36.00 2.96 -9.91
CA GLN A 169 -36.14 4.22 -9.18
C GLN A 169 -34.82 4.99 -9.15
N LEU A 170 -33.71 4.33 -8.80
CA LEU A 170 -32.37 4.94 -8.80
C LEU A 170 -32.01 5.51 -10.18
N LEU A 171 -32.30 4.78 -11.25
CA LEU A 171 -32.11 5.25 -12.62
C LEU A 171 -32.93 6.51 -12.91
N ARG A 172 -34.22 6.53 -12.52
CA ARG A 172 -35.09 7.71 -12.70
C ARG A 172 -34.60 8.92 -11.91
N ASP A 173 -34.00 8.69 -10.74
CA ASP A 173 -33.44 9.74 -9.88
C ASP A 173 -32.05 10.21 -10.34
N GLY A 174 -31.51 9.66 -11.44
CA GLY A 174 -30.17 9.97 -11.94
C GLY A 174 -29.06 9.46 -11.02
N ALA A 175 -29.37 8.57 -10.09
CA ALA A 175 -28.43 7.95 -9.17
C ALA A 175 -27.78 6.71 -9.79
N ARG A 176 -26.66 6.29 -9.19
CA ARG A 176 -26.00 5.03 -9.57
C ARG A 176 -26.95 3.85 -9.31
N HIS A 177 -27.22 3.07 -10.35
CA HIS A 177 -28.03 1.85 -10.30
C HIS A 177 -27.20 0.62 -10.72
N ALA A 178 -27.78 -0.56 -10.52
CA ALA A 178 -27.19 -1.86 -10.81
C ALA A 178 -27.89 -2.63 -11.96
N LEU A 179 -28.83 -2.00 -12.67
CA LEU A 179 -29.46 -2.62 -13.84
C LEU A 179 -28.42 -3.05 -14.89
N PRO A 180 -28.58 -4.23 -15.52
CA PRO A 180 -27.78 -4.67 -16.66
C PRO A 180 -27.83 -3.65 -17.81
N SER A 181 -26.79 -3.62 -18.65
CA SER A 181 -26.71 -2.76 -19.85
C SER A 181 -27.78 -3.06 -20.88
N GLU A 182 -28.19 -4.33 -20.96
CA GLU A 182 -29.20 -4.86 -21.86
C GLU A 182 -30.63 -4.71 -21.32
N HIS A 183 -30.78 -4.14 -20.13
CA HIS A 183 -32.09 -3.93 -19.53
C HIS A 183 -32.88 -2.91 -20.37
N PRO A 184 -34.16 -3.15 -20.74
CA PRO A 184 -34.91 -2.27 -21.65
C PRO A 184 -35.01 -0.81 -21.20
N ALA A 185 -35.08 -0.58 -19.88
CA ALA A 185 -35.10 0.75 -19.31
C ALA A 185 -33.73 1.44 -19.24
N ASN A 186 -32.63 0.69 -19.38
CA ASN A 186 -31.28 1.25 -19.35
C ASN A 186 -30.98 1.82 -20.75
N PRO A 187 -30.81 3.14 -20.89
CA PRO A 187 -30.44 3.72 -22.17
C PRO A 187 -29.04 3.20 -22.51
N SER A 188 -28.98 2.26 -23.45
CA SER A 188 -27.72 1.77 -23.99
C SER A 188 -26.89 2.98 -24.42
N THR A 189 -25.70 3.15 -23.85
CA THR A 189 -24.67 4.06 -24.38
C THR A 189 -24.39 3.77 -25.83
#